data_AF-A0A1A8QE27-F1
#
_entry.id   AF-A0A1A8QE27-F1
#
_cell.length_a   1.000
_cell.length_b   1.000
_cell.length_c   1.000
_cell.angle_alpha   90.00
_cell.angle_beta   90.00
_cell.angle_gamma   90.00
#
_symmetry.space_group_name_H-M   'P 1'
#
loop_
_entity.id
_entity.type
_entity.pdbx_description
1 polymer ?
#
loop_
_entity_poly.entity_id
_entity_poly.type
_entity_poly.pdbx_seq_one_letter_code
_entity_poly.pdbx_strand_id
1 'polypeptide(L)'
;VKKDTIHNYFKTESEGPCPSHLVVMCRGRMFTFDALFDGRILTPPEILRQLSYVKQRCDGESEGDGVSALTSDDRTRWAKAREHLISIDPHNKTILETIQSSLFVISLDETKPYSTPENYTNLTVAALTGDPTIRWGDKSYNSISFSDGTFGSTCDHAPYDAMVLVSMCWYLDEQVRATEGKWKGSDAVRRMPPPEELLFTVDEKVVGDINHAKRQYLESTQNLQIVCYAFTAFGKTAIKQKKLHPDTFVQLAMQLAYYKLHHKPGSCYETATTRRFYHGRTETMRPCTQEAVDWCKAMMDPASDVKARRRAMLSAFDKHNNLMSEAQEGKGFDRHLLGLYLIAKEEGRPTPELFADPLYSRSGGGGNFVLSSSLVGYTTVLGAVAPMVLHGYGFFYRIRDYRIVISISAWKSSRQTDAAALFNNFSSSLHELLHLATTSQL
;
A
#
# COMPACT_ATOMS: atom_id res chain seq x y z
N VAL A 1 9.11 -8.54 23.87
CA VAL A 1 9.75 -8.01 22.64
C VAL A 1 9.73 -6.47 22.62
N LYS A 2 10.81 -5.79 22.20
CA LYS A 2 10.89 -4.30 22.06
C LYS A 2 10.94 -3.80 20.61
N LYS A 3 11.29 -4.68 19.66
CA LYS A 3 11.48 -4.39 18.23
C LYS A 3 11.22 -5.68 17.45
N ASP A 4 10.54 -5.57 16.31
CA ASP A 4 10.25 -6.70 15.44
C ASP A 4 11.46 -7.08 14.57
N THR A 5 11.42 -8.30 14.04
CA THR A 5 12.45 -8.85 13.14
C THR A 5 11.82 -9.35 11.84
N ILE A 6 12.49 -9.06 10.73
CA ILE A 6 12.12 -9.62 9.42
C ILE A 6 12.92 -10.90 9.19
N HIS A 7 12.22 -11.97 8.86
CA HIS A 7 12.83 -13.24 8.46
C HIS A 7 12.67 -13.41 6.95
N ASN A 8 13.79 -13.43 6.22
CA ASN A 8 13.79 -13.72 4.79
C ASN A 8 14.30 -15.14 4.54
N TYR A 9 13.42 -16.01 4.04
CA TYR A 9 13.74 -17.41 3.72
C TYR A 9 14.03 -17.62 2.23
N PHE A 10 13.77 -16.61 1.40
CA PHE A 10 14.00 -16.71 -0.04
C PHE A 10 15.49 -16.88 -0.33
N LYS A 11 15.79 -17.81 -1.23
CA LYS A 11 17.11 -18.05 -1.80
C LYS A 11 16.97 -18.31 -3.28
N THR A 12 17.89 -17.76 -4.07
CA THR A 12 18.09 -18.16 -5.47
C THR A 12 18.66 -19.57 -5.54
N GLU A 13 18.59 -20.22 -6.71
CA GLU A 13 19.17 -21.56 -6.92
C GLU A 13 20.65 -21.62 -6.51
N SER A 14 21.43 -20.56 -6.76
CA SER A 14 22.84 -20.46 -6.39
C SER A 14 23.08 -20.30 -4.88
N GLU A 15 22.10 -19.79 -4.13
CA GLU A 15 22.21 -19.58 -2.68
C GLU A 15 21.72 -20.80 -1.87
N GLY A 16 21.04 -21.74 -2.51
CA GLY A 16 20.62 -23.02 -1.94
C GLY A 16 19.10 -23.21 -1.90
N PRO A 17 18.60 -24.13 -1.05
CA PRO A 17 17.19 -24.49 -1.03
C PRO A 17 16.31 -23.34 -0.54
N CYS A 18 15.17 -23.15 -1.21
CA CYS A 18 14.11 -22.21 -0.87
C CYS A 18 12.84 -23.01 -0.50
N PRO A 19 12.06 -22.59 0.51
CA PRO A 19 10.75 -23.18 0.76
C PRO A 19 9.86 -23.15 -0.49
N SER A 20 9.07 -24.20 -0.68
CA SER A 20 8.18 -24.39 -1.84
C SER A 20 6.70 -24.37 -1.51
N HIS A 21 6.33 -24.29 -0.23
CA HIS A 21 4.95 -24.39 0.21
C HIS A 21 4.21 -23.06 0.23
N LEU A 22 2.89 -23.14 0.08
CA LEU A 22 1.94 -22.05 0.19
C LEU A 22 1.11 -22.24 1.45
N VAL A 23 0.62 -21.14 2.01
CA VAL A 23 -0.41 -21.18 3.06
C VAL A 23 -1.70 -20.58 2.54
N VAL A 24 -2.82 -21.28 2.74
CA VAL A 24 -4.16 -20.82 2.39
C VAL A 24 -4.94 -20.53 3.66
N MET A 25 -5.58 -19.36 3.73
CA MET A 25 -6.45 -18.96 4.84
C MET A 25 -7.89 -18.87 4.36
N CYS A 26 -8.80 -19.51 5.08
CA CYS A 26 -10.22 -19.55 4.73
C CYS A 26 -11.07 -19.74 6.00
N ARG A 27 -12.06 -18.87 6.22
CA ARG A 27 -13.02 -18.95 7.35
C ARG A 27 -12.33 -19.16 8.72
N GLY A 28 -11.28 -18.38 9.00
CA GLY A 28 -10.51 -18.45 10.25
C GLY A 28 -9.56 -19.65 10.39
N ARG A 29 -9.42 -20.48 9.35
CA ARG A 29 -8.60 -21.70 9.32
C ARG A 29 -7.43 -21.56 8.36
N MET A 30 -6.40 -22.38 8.52
CA MET A 30 -5.16 -22.30 7.76
C MET A 30 -4.73 -23.67 7.25
N PHE A 31 -4.27 -23.73 6.00
CA PHE A 31 -3.84 -24.96 5.36
C PHE A 31 -2.50 -24.73 4.65
N THR A 32 -1.70 -25.79 4.52
CA THR A 32 -0.44 -25.76 3.78
C THR A 32 -0.39 -26.85 2.72
N PHE A 33 0.26 -26.55 1.59
CA PHE A 33 0.62 -27.54 0.57
C PHE A 33 1.83 -27.05 -0.24
N ASP A 34 2.60 -27.97 -0.81
CA ASP A 34 3.72 -27.62 -1.70
C ASP A 34 3.25 -27.14 -3.08
N ALA A 35 3.84 -26.04 -3.55
CA ALA A 35 3.65 -25.55 -4.92
C ALA A 35 4.49 -26.33 -5.96
N LEU A 36 5.32 -27.27 -5.49
CA LEU A 36 6.08 -28.20 -6.31
C LEU A 36 5.64 -29.64 -6.04
N PHE A 37 5.56 -30.44 -7.09
CA PHE A 37 5.41 -31.89 -6.99
C PHE A 37 6.33 -32.55 -8.02
N ASP A 38 7.13 -33.53 -7.60
CA ASP A 38 8.19 -34.16 -8.40
C ASP A 38 9.12 -33.15 -9.10
N GLY A 39 9.52 -32.10 -8.37
CA GLY A 39 10.42 -31.05 -8.88
C GLY A 39 9.79 -30.11 -9.92
N ARG A 40 8.47 -30.20 -10.16
CA ARG A 40 7.75 -29.33 -11.11
C ARG A 40 6.66 -28.52 -10.42
N ILE A 41 6.50 -27.28 -10.85
CA ILE A 41 5.44 -26.38 -10.40
C ILE A 41 4.06 -27.03 -10.64
N LEU A 42 3.14 -26.86 -9.70
CA LEU A 42 1.75 -27.30 -9.87
C LEU A 42 1.07 -26.55 -11.02
N THR A 43 0.30 -27.26 -11.84
CA THR A 43 -0.49 -26.66 -12.91
C THR A 43 -1.77 -25.98 -12.35
N PRO A 44 -2.47 -25.12 -13.12
CA PRO A 44 -3.72 -24.54 -12.66
C PRO A 44 -4.81 -25.56 -12.28
N PRO A 45 -5.03 -26.68 -13.03
CA PRO A 45 -5.94 -27.75 -12.58
C PRO A 45 -5.56 -28.37 -11.24
N GLU A 46 -4.26 -28.49 -10.99
CA GLU A 46 -3.70 -29.03 -9.74
C GLU A 46 -3.89 -28.07 -8.56
N ILE A 47 -3.59 -26.79 -8.76
CA ILE A 47 -3.84 -25.73 -7.77
C ILE A 47 -5.35 -25.62 -7.49
N LEU A 48 -6.19 -25.69 -8.52
CA LEU A 48 -7.65 -25.67 -8.37
C LEU A 48 -8.13 -26.81 -7.47
N ARG A 49 -7.57 -28.02 -7.61
CA ARG A 49 -7.89 -29.14 -6.71
C ARG A 49 -7.52 -28.82 -5.26
N GLN A 50 -6.33 -28.27 -5.02
CA GLN A 50 -5.88 -27.92 -3.66
C GLN A 50 -6.78 -26.84 -3.04
N LEU A 51 -7.08 -25.77 -3.77
CA LEU A 51 -7.93 -24.68 -3.29
C LEU A 51 -9.38 -25.13 -3.09
N SER A 52 -9.90 -25.98 -3.97
CA SER A 52 -11.24 -26.54 -3.88
C SER A 52 -11.39 -27.46 -2.67
N TYR A 53 -10.35 -28.27 -2.35
CA TYR A 53 -10.33 -29.05 -1.12
C TYR A 53 -10.43 -28.13 0.11
N VAL A 54 -9.59 -27.10 0.21
CA VAL A 54 -9.63 -26.15 1.34
C VAL A 54 -11.02 -25.51 1.47
N LYS A 55 -11.58 -25.01 0.36
CA LYS A 55 -12.91 -24.41 0.36
C LYS A 55 -13.99 -25.39 0.82
N GLN A 56 -14.02 -26.62 0.28
CA GLN A 56 -15.01 -27.62 0.68
C GLN A 56 -14.90 -28.02 2.16
N ARG A 57 -13.68 -28.12 2.69
CA ARG A 57 -13.45 -28.39 4.12
C ARG A 57 -13.99 -27.26 4.98
N CYS A 58 -13.70 -26.00 4.64
CA CYS A 58 -14.17 -24.84 5.40
C CYS A 58 -15.67 -24.59 5.27
N ASP A 59 -16.29 -24.90 4.12
CA ASP A 59 -17.74 -24.75 3.91
C ASP A 59 -18.56 -25.82 4.66
N GLY A 60 -17.95 -26.99 4.93
CA GLY A 60 -18.59 -28.12 5.62
C GLY A 60 -18.45 -28.12 7.14
N GLU A 61 -17.72 -27.18 7.72
CA GLU A 61 -17.37 -27.15 9.14
C GLU A 61 -17.51 -25.75 9.75
N SER A 62 -17.40 -25.65 11.08
CA SER A 62 -17.41 -24.36 11.76
C SER A 62 -16.20 -23.51 11.39
N GLU A 63 -16.35 -22.20 11.54
CA GLU A 63 -15.22 -21.27 11.45
C GLU A 63 -14.14 -21.65 12.46
N GLY A 64 -12.88 -21.46 12.07
CA GLY A 64 -11.74 -21.66 12.96
C GLY A 64 -11.58 -20.51 13.95
N ASP A 65 -10.67 -20.68 14.91
CA ASP A 65 -10.43 -19.67 15.95
C ASP A 65 -10.04 -18.30 15.39
N GLY A 66 -9.39 -18.27 14.22
CA GLY A 66 -8.96 -17.03 13.56
C GLY A 66 -7.70 -16.44 14.20
N VAL A 67 -6.71 -17.29 14.51
CA VAL A 67 -5.41 -16.93 15.11
C VAL A 67 -4.67 -15.83 14.33
N SER A 68 -4.83 -15.80 13.01
CA SER A 68 -4.37 -14.76 12.08
C SER A 68 -4.74 -13.35 12.52
N ALA A 69 -5.91 -13.17 13.15
CA ALA A 69 -6.36 -11.85 13.61
C ALA A 69 -5.39 -11.22 14.62
N LEU A 70 -4.62 -12.02 15.36
CA LEU A 70 -3.61 -11.53 16.30
C LEU A 70 -2.51 -10.70 15.59
N THR A 71 -2.25 -10.95 14.31
CA THR A 71 -1.27 -10.19 13.52
C THR A 71 -1.71 -8.75 13.22
N SER A 72 -2.97 -8.42 13.49
CA SER A 72 -3.54 -7.08 13.30
C SER A 72 -3.52 -6.19 14.54
N ASP A 73 -3.10 -6.73 15.69
CA ASP A 73 -3.04 -6.02 16.96
C ASP A 73 -1.79 -5.12 17.06
N ASP A 74 -1.73 -4.31 18.13
CA ASP A 74 -0.52 -3.60 18.55
C ASP A 74 0.67 -4.57 18.62
N ARG A 75 1.84 -4.11 18.18
CA ARG A 75 3.04 -4.96 18.05
C ARG A 75 3.48 -5.58 19.38
N THR A 76 3.31 -4.87 20.50
CA THR A 76 3.67 -5.38 21.82
C THR A 76 2.64 -6.41 22.31
N ARG A 77 1.35 -6.17 22.06
CA ARG A 77 0.28 -7.13 22.37
C ARG A 77 0.42 -8.40 21.56
N TRP A 78 0.61 -8.27 20.24
CA TRP A 78 0.86 -9.40 19.35
C TRP A 78 2.08 -10.20 19.81
N ALA A 79 3.20 -9.55 20.11
CA ALA A 79 4.39 -10.25 20.58
C ALA A 79 4.12 -11.08 21.86
N LYS A 80 3.39 -10.54 22.82
CA LYS A 80 3.01 -11.27 24.05
C LYS A 80 2.04 -12.41 23.77
N ALA A 81 1.05 -12.20 22.90
CA ALA A 81 0.11 -13.23 22.50
C ALA A 81 0.83 -14.38 21.76
N ARG A 82 1.79 -14.06 20.88
CA ARG A 82 2.65 -15.03 20.19
C ARG A 82 3.51 -15.83 21.16
N GLU A 83 4.15 -15.17 22.14
CA GLU A 83 4.93 -15.86 23.20
C GLU A 83 4.05 -16.82 24.00
N HIS A 84 2.85 -16.39 24.40
CA HIS A 84 1.89 -17.22 25.12
C HIS A 84 1.42 -18.42 24.28
N LEU A 85 1.04 -18.18 23.02
CA LEU A 85 0.62 -19.20 22.06
C LEU A 85 1.68 -20.30 21.89
N ILE A 86 2.97 -19.94 21.85
CA ILE A 86 4.07 -20.91 21.80
C ILE A 86 4.25 -21.64 23.13
N SER A 87 4.01 -20.98 24.26
CA SER A 87 4.22 -21.56 25.59
C SER A 87 3.22 -22.65 25.96
N ILE A 88 1.99 -22.58 25.44
CA ILE A 88 0.94 -23.57 25.71
C ILE A 88 1.10 -24.84 24.88
N ASP A 89 1.73 -24.75 23.70
CA ASP A 89 2.07 -25.89 22.86
C ASP A 89 3.27 -25.58 21.94
N PRO A 90 4.43 -26.25 22.09
CA PRO A 90 5.57 -26.09 21.20
C PRO A 90 5.26 -26.33 19.71
N HIS A 91 4.23 -27.13 19.37
CA HIS A 91 3.81 -27.35 17.99
C HIS A 91 3.31 -26.06 17.31
N ASN A 92 2.71 -25.13 18.06
CA ASN A 92 2.31 -23.82 17.54
C ASN A 92 3.49 -23.03 16.96
N LYS A 93 4.70 -23.23 17.51
CA LYS A 93 5.91 -22.62 16.95
C LYS A 93 6.21 -23.15 15.55
N THR A 94 6.11 -24.46 15.34
CA THR A 94 6.29 -25.09 14.04
C THR A 94 5.27 -24.55 13.03
N ILE A 95 4.00 -24.42 13.44
CA ILE A 95 2.96 -23.83 12.59
C ILE A 95 3.30 -22.39 12.20
N LEU A 96 3.73 -21.56 13.17
CA LEU A 96 4.15 -20.18 12.90
C LEU A 96 5.33 -20.14 11.92
N GLU A 97 6.31 -21.02 12.07
CA GLU A 97 7.46 -21.12 11.16
C GLU A 97 7.05 -21.59 9.75
N THR A 98 6.06 -22.49 9.62
CA THR A 98 5.46 -22.87 8.34
C THR A 98 4.81 -21.66 7.67
N ILE A 99 4.04 -20.83 8.40
CA ILE A 99 3.42 -19.63 7.85
C ILE A 99 4.49 -18.58 7.47
N GLN A 100 5.50 -18.40 8.31
CA GLN A 100 6.58 -17.45 8.06
C GLN A 100 7.44 -17.81 6.84
N SER A 101 7.75 -19.10 6.66
CA SER A 101 8.62 -19.58 5.58
C SER A 101 7.90 -19.86 4.26
N SER A 102 6.56 -19.89 4.22
CA SER A 102 5.80 -20.10 2.97
C SER A 102 6.17 -19.08 1.89
N LEU A 103 6.02 -19.44 0.61
CA LEU A 103 6.28 -18.53 -0.51
C LEU A 103 5.45 -17.25 -0.37
N PHE A 104 4.15 -17.41 -0.10
CA PHE A 104 3.21 -16.35 0.23
C PHE A 104 1.94 -16.96 0.83
N VAL A 105 1.05 -16.09 1.34
CA VAL A 105 -0.27 -16.49 1.85
C VAL A 105 -1.34 -16.20 0.80
N ILE A 106 -2.31 -17.10 0.66
CA ILE A 106 -3.52 -16.96 -0.16
C ILE A 106 -4.73 -16.85 0.79
N SER A 107 -5.44 -15.73 0.75
CA SER A 107 -6.69 -15.51 1.48
C SER A 107 -7.88 -15.80 0.56
N LEU A 108 -8.72 -16.77 0.93
CA LEU A 108 -10.00 -17.02 0.28
C LEU A 108 -11.09 -16.21 1.00
N ASP A 109 -11.46 -15.09 0.41
CA ASP A 109 -12.36 -14.09 1.00
C ASP A 109 -13.76 -14.21 0.38
N GLU A 110 -14.78 -14.34 1.23
CA GLU A 110 -16.17 -14.49 0.79
C GLU A 110 -16.80 -13.18 0.34
N THR A 111 -16.15 -12.04 0.60
CA THR A 111 -16.59 -10.71 0.17
C THR A 111 -16.67 -10.62 -1.35
N LYS A 112 -17.66 -9.86 -1.85
CA LYS A 112 -17.82 -9.52 -3.28
C LYS A 112 -17.69 -8.00 -3.47
N PRO A 113 -16.46 -7.46 -3.52
CA PRO A 113 -16.26 -6.04 -3.61
C PRO A 113 -16.61 -5.51 -5.01
N TYR A 114 -17.87 -5.07 -5.18
CA TYR A 114 -18.33 -4.48 -6.43
C TYR A 114 -17.41 -3.33 -6.89
N SER A 115 -16.89 -3.45 -8.10
CA SER A 115 -16.05 -2.43 -8.73
C SER A 115 -16.41 -2.24 -10.20
N THR A 116 -16.17 -1.04 -10.71
CA THR A 116 -16.31 -0.70 -12.13
C THR A 116 -14.97 -0.17 -12.67
N PRO A 117 -14.81 -0.04 -14.00
CA PRO A 117 -13.62 0.58 -14.57
C PRO A 117 -13.35 2.03 -14.12
N GLU A 118 -14.37 2.69 -13.54
CA GLU A 118 -14.32 4.06 -13.03
C GLU A 118 -14.23 4.14 -11.50
N ASN A 119 -14.73 3.14 -10.77
CA ASN A 119 -14.80 3.14 -9.31
C ASN A 119 -14.29 1.81 -8.73
N TYR A 120 -13.14 1.88 -8.07
CA TYR A 120 -12.44 0.76 -7.44
C TYR A 120 -12.52 0.81 -5.90
N THR A 121 -13.40 1.67 -5.36
CA THR A 121 -13.43 1.99 -3.92
C THR A 121 -13.65 0.74 -3.07
N ASN A 122 -14.68 -0.06 -3.36
CA ASN A 122 -14.98 -1.24 -2.53
C ASN A 122 -13.88 -2.29 -2.60
N LEU A 123 -13.25 -2.48 -3.77
CA LEU A 123 -12.10 -3.39 -3.91
C LEU A 123 -10.91 -2.93 -3.07
N THR A 124 -10.62 -1.62 -3.10
CA THR A 124 -9.53 -1.03 -2.31
C THR A 124 -9.81 -1.14 -0.81
N VAL A 125 -11.06 -0.89 -0.39
CA VAL A 125 -11.51 -1.06 1.00
C VAL A 125 -11.39 -2.52 1.43
N ALA A 126 -11.91 -3.47 0.67
CA ALA A 126 -11.87 -4.89 1.02
C ALA A 126 -10.42 -5.44 1.08
N ALA A 127 -9.55 -4.97 0.19
CA ALA A 127 -8.12 -5.31 0.25
C ALA A 127 -7.48 -4.76 1.54
N LEU A 128 -7.66 -3.48 1.86
CA LEU A 128 -6.98 -2.83 2.98
C LEU A 128 -7.56 -3.20 4.37
N THR A 129 -8.86 -3.48 4.44
CA THR A 129 -9.60 -3.57 5.71
C THR A 129 -10.34 -4.87 5.97
N GLY A 130 -10.37 -5.81 5.02
CA GLY A 130 -11.19 -7.03 5.09
C GLY A 130 -10.91 -7.93 6.30
N ASP A 131 -11.54 -9.10 6.35
CA ASP A 131 -11.59 -9.95 7.55
C ASP A 131 -10.19 -10.34 8.08
N PRO A 132 -9.80 -9.92 9.30
CA PRO A 132 -8.47 -10.19 9.84
C PRO A 132 -8.25 -11.68 10.14
N THR A 133 -9.30 -12.51 10.20
CA THR A 133 -9.18 -13.97 10.43
C THR A 133 -8.67 -14.73 9.22
N ILE A 134 -8.54 -14.08 8.07
CA ILE A 134 -7.99 -14.69 6.87
C ILE A 134 -6.81 -13.88 6.31
N ARG A 135 -6.20 -13.01 7.11
CA ARG A 135 -5.04 -12.19 6.72
C ARG A 135 -3.88 -12.44 7.68
N TRP A 136 -2.68 -12.56 7.13
CA TRP A 136 -1.46 -12.60 7.94
C TRP A 136 -0.69 -11.30 7.77
N GLY A 137 -0.93 -10.35 8.67
CA GLY A 137 -0.39 -8.98 8.57
C GLY A 137 1.14 -8.90 8.54
N ASP A 138 1.81 -9.87 9.16
CA ASP A 138 3.28 -9.96 9.15
C ASP A 138 3.85 -10.56 7.85
N LYS A 139 3.01 -11.05 6.92
CA LYS A 139 3.52 -11.65 5.69
C LYS A 139 3.91 -10.55 4.72
N SER A 140 5.10 -10.70 4.15
CA SER A 140 5.61 -9.83 3.10
C SER A 140 4.64 -9.73 1.92
N TYR A 141 3.97 -10.82 1.54
CA TYR A 141 2.94 -10.84 0.51
C TYR A 141 1.74 -11.74 0.90
N ASN A 142 0.56 -11.14 0.95
CA ASN A 142 -0.75 -11.79 1.09
C ASN A 142 -1.56 -11.56 -0.20
N SER A 143 -1.83 -12.63 -0.95
CA SER A 143 -2.70 -12.63 -2.12
C SER A 143 -4.15 -12.84 -1.68
N ILE A 144 -5.06 -11.95 -2.07
CA ILE A 144 -6.48 -12.03 -1.67
C ILE A 144 -7.30 -12.41 -2.90
N SER A 145 -8.10 -13.47 -2.78
CA SER A 145 -9.07 -13.90 -3.80
C SER A 145 -10.48 -13.71 -3.25
N PHE A 146 -11.24 -12.82 -3.88
CA PHE A 146 -12.62 -12.54 -3.51
C PHE A 146 -13.59 -13.47 -4.25
N SER A 147 -14.78 -13.68 -3.69
CA SER A 147 -15.74 -14.66 -4.21
C SER A 147 -16.44 -14.25 -5.52
N ASP A 148 -16.26 -12.99 -5.96
CA ASP A 148 -16.68 -12.50 -7.29
C ASP A 148 -15.59 -12.66 -8.37
N GLY A 149 -14.45 -13.27 -8.03
CA GLY A 149 -13.33 -13.48 -8.95
C GLY A 149 -12.39 -12.28 -9.08
N THR A 150 -12.59 -11.22 -8.29
CA THR A 150 -11.61 -10.14 -8.17
C THR A 150 -10.46 -10.53 -7.24
N PHE A 151 -9.32 -9.87 -7.41
CA PHE A 151 -8.11 -10.12 -6.63
C PHE A 151 -7.58 -8.83 -6.00
N GLY A 152 -7.01 -8.96 -4.81
CA GLY A 152 -6.33 -7.90 -4.09
C GLY A 152 -5.02 -8.38 -3.49
N SER A 153 -4.30 -7.49 -2.83
CA SER A 153 -3.08 -7.85 -2.12
C SER A 153 -2.89 -6.97 -0.89
N THR A 154 -2.31 -7.55 0.16
CA THR A 154 -1.79 -6.81 1.32
C THR A 154 -0.34 -7.22 1.54
N CYS A 155 0.48 -6.28 2.01
CA CYS A 155 1.92 -6.48 2.14
C CYS A 155 2.41 -5.77 3.40
N ASP A 156 3.27 -6.44 4.15
CA ASP A 156 4.13 -5.75 5.11
C ASP A 156 5.07 -4.79 4.35
N HIS A 157 5.09 -3.54 4.79
CA HIS A 157 5.89 -2.47 4.18
C HIS A 157 7.31 -2.37 4.78
N ALA A 158 7.58 -3.07 5.88
CA ALA A 158 8.89 -3.10 6.51
C ALA A 158 10.00 -3.65 5.57
N PRO A 159 9.83 -4.83 4.91
CA PRO A 159 10.91 -5.44 4.12
C PRO A 159 11.18 -4.76 2.77
N TYR A 160 10.19 -4.14 2.13
CA TYR A 160 10.33 -3.57 0.79
C TYR A 160 9.30 -2.47 0.50
N ASP A 161 9.46 -1.78 -0.63
CA ASP A 161 8.57 -0.72 -1.10
C ASP A 161 7.64 -1.22 -2.22
N ALA A 162 6.47 -0.57 -2.39
CA ALA A 162 5.37 -1.01 -3.24
C ALA A 162 5.75 -1.46 -4.67
N MET A 163 6.85 -0.95 -5.24
CA MET A 163 7.27 -1.29 -6.61
C MET A 163 7.56 -2.78 -6.83
N VAL A 164 7.93 -3.56 -5.81
CA VAL A 164 8.08 -5.03 -5.94
C VAL A 164 6.73 -5.66 -6.26
N LEU A 165 5.69 -5.30 -5.49
CA LEU A 165 4.32 -5.76 -5.70
C LEU A 165 3.78 -5.28 -7.05
N VAL A 166 4.00 -4.01 -7.40
CA VAL A 166 3.57 -3.43 -8.68
C VAL A 166 4.16 -4.20 -9.86
N SER A 167 5.45 -4.51 -9.84
CA SER A 167 6.11 -5.28 -10.90
C SER A 167 5.55 -6.70 -11.00
N MET A 168 5.35 -7.38 -9.88
CA MET A 168 4.78 -8.73 -9.85
C MET A 168 3.32 -8.75 -10.34
N CYS A 169 2.46 -7.89 -9.81
CA CYS A 169 1.06 -7.82 -10.23
C CYS A 169 0.91 -7.38 -11.69
N TRP A 170 1.80 -6.52 -12.19
CA TRP A 170 1.83 -6.18 -13.62
C TRP A 170 2.22 -7.38 -14.48
N TYR A 171 3.21 -8.17 -14.07
CA TYR A 171 3.54 -9.41 -14.76
C TYR A 171 2.34 -10.37 -14.80
N LEU A 172 1.65 -10.56 -13.67
CA LEU A 172 0.44 -11.40 -13.61
C LEU A 172 -0.67 -10.89 -14.54
N ASP A 173 -0.92 -9.59 -14.56
CA ASP A 173 -1.90 -8.96 -15.44
C ASP A 173 -1.58 -9.19 -16.93
N GLU A 174 -0.31 -9.07 -17.31
CA GLU A 174 0.14 -9.36 -18.68
C GLU A 174 0.01 -10.85 -19.02
N GLN A 175 0.28 -11.76 -18.08
CA GLN A 175 0.05 -13.20 -18.28
C GLN A 175 -1.44 -13.52 -18.46
N VAL A 176 -2.33 -12.91 -17.66
CA VAL A 176 -3.78 -13.06 -17.81
C VAL A 176 -4.23 -12.57 -19.18
N ARG A 177 -3.72 -11.42 -19.66
CA ARG A 177 -4.04 -10.94 -21.03
C ARG A 177 -3.54 -11.89 -22.10
N ALA A 178 -2.28 -12.32 -22.04
CA ALA A 178 -1.67 -13.19 -23.03
C ALA A 178 -2.37 -14.56 -23.14
N THR A 179 -2.93 -15.03 -22.03
CA THR A 179 -3.66 -16.30 -21.95
C THR A 179 -5.17 -16.15 -22.12
N GLU A 180 -5.67 -14.93 -22.34
CA GLU A 180 -7.11 -14.59 -22.37
C GLU A 180 -7.85 -15.05 -21.09
N GLY A 181 -7.13 -15.06 -19.95
CA GLY A 181 -7.63 -15.50 -18.66
C GLY A 181 -7.92 -17.00 -18.59
N LYS A 182 -7.31 -17.83 -19.45
CA LYS A 182 -7.59 -19.27 -19.53
C LYS A 182 -6.32 -20.11 -19.47
N TRP A 183 -6.42 -21.27 -18.82
CA TRP A 183 -5.40 -22.31 -18.92
C TRP A 183 -5.44 -22.93 -20.32
N LYS A 184 -4.28 -23.00 -20.98
CA LYS A 184 -4.11 -23.57 -22.33
C LYS A 184 -3.24 -24.84 -22.34
N GLY A 185 -2.86 -25.34 -21.17
CA GLY A 185 -2.03 -26.54 -21.02
C GLY A 185 -2.86 -27.79 -20.76
N SER A 186 -2.22 -28.83 -20.21
CA SER A 186 -2.89 -30.11 -19.91
C SER A 186 -3.82 -29.99 -18.71
N ASP A 187 -5.01 -30.62 -18.79
CA ASP A 187 -5.94 -30.78 -17.67
C ASP A 187 -5.60 -31.98 -16.76
N ALA A 188 -4.49 -32.67 -17.03
CA ALA A 188 -4.05 -33.78 -16.19
C ALA A 188 -3.70 -33.28 -14.78
N VAL A 189 -4.26 -33.96 -13.78
CA VAL A 189 -4.01 -33.67 -12.36
C VAL A 189 -3.24 -34.84 -11.76
N ARG A 190 -1.98 -34.61 -11.36
CA ARG A 190 -1.17 -35.65 -10.71
C ARG A 190 -1.78 -36.07 -9.36
N ARG A 191 -1.55 -37.31 -8.94
CA ARG A 191 -1.96 -37.78 -7.62
C ARG A 191 -1.00 -37.21 -6.57
N MET A 192 -1.46 -36.24 -5.80
CA MET A 192 -0.66 -35.52 -4.80
C MET A 192 -1.43 -35.49 -3.48
N PRO A 193 -0.75 -35.35 -2.33
CA PRO A 193 -1.43 -35.22 -1.05
C PRO A 193 -2.42 -34.03 -1.05
N PRO A 194 -3.51 -34.15 -0.27
CA PRO A 194 -4.35 -32.99 0.01
C PRO A 194 -3.59 -31.98 0.87
N PRO A 195 -4.05 -30.72 0.93
CA PRO A 195 -3.52 -29.73 1.85
C PRO A 195 -3.67 -30.18 3.31
N GLU A 196 -2.64 -29.96 4.09
CA GLU A 196 -2.62 -30.23 5.53
C GLU A 196 -3.20 -29.04 6.28
N GLU A 197 -4.08 -29.29 7.23
CA GLU A 197 -4.61 -28.24 8.10
C GLU A 197 -3.64 -27.90 9.24
N LEU A 198 -3.38 -26.62 9.43
CA LEU A 198 -2.51 -26.09 10.47
C LEU A 198 -3.34 -25.79 11.72
N LEU A 199 -3.47 -26.78 12.60
CA LEU A 199 -4.29 -26.71 13.81
C LEU A 199 -3.50 -26.13 14.99
N PHE A 200 -3.78 -24.88 15.34
CA PHE A 200 -3.22 -24.27 16.54
C PHE A 200 -3.89 -24.84 17.80
N THR A 201 -3.09 -25.15 18.82
CA THR A 201 -3.61 -25.33 20.18
C THR A 201 -3.88 -23.96 20.78
N VAL A 202 -5.12 -23.69 21.18
CA VAL A 202 -5.54 -22.41 21.79
C VAL A 202 -6.16 -22.65 23.17
N ASP A 203 -5.91 -21.73 24.11
CA ASP A 203 -6.57 -21.69 25.41
C ASP A 203 -7.53 -20.49 25.51
N GLU A 204 -8.25 -20.37 26.63
CA GLU A 204 -9.20 -19.27 26.86
C GLU A 204 -8.53 -17.89 26.76
N LYS A 205 -7.25 -17.79 27.14
CA LYS A 205 -6.50 -16.54 27.05
C LYS A 205 -6.23 -16.16 25.59
N VAL A 206 -5.77 -17.10 24.76
CA VAL A 206 -5.55 -16.87 23.32
C VAL A 206 -6.87 -16.47 22.65
N VAL A 207 -7.98 -17.15 22.97
CA VAL A 207 -9.31 -16.78 22.46
C VAL A 207 -9.69 -15.35 22.86
N GLY A 208 -9.41 -14.94 24.11
CA GLY A 208 -9.57 -13.57 24.57
C GLY A 208 -8.73 -12.56 23.79
N ASP A 209 -7.46 -12.87 23.55
CA ASP A 209 -6.53 -12.03 22.77
C ASP A 209 -6.99 -11.91 21.29
N ILE A 210 -7.48 -13.00 20.68
CA ILE A 210 -8.05 -13.01 19.33
C ILE A 210 -9.27 -12.08 19.26
N ASN A 211 -10.19 -12.20 20.22
CA ASN A 211 -11.40 -11.37 20.26
C ASN A 211 -11.09 -9.88 20.48
N HIS A 212 -10.05 -9.58 21.25
CA HIS A 212 -9.54 -8.22 21.39
C HIS A 212 -8.99 -7.68 20.07
N ALA A 213 -8.10 -8.42 19.42
CA ALA A 213 -7.49 -8.02 18.14
C ALA A 213 -8.56 -7.78 17.06
N LYS A 214 -9.53 -8.70 16.92
CA LYS A 214 -10.69 -8.53 16.02
C LYS A 214 -11.44 -7.22 16.28
N ARG A 215 -11.75 -6.93 17.56
CA ARG A 215 -12.49 -5.72 17.94
C ARG A 215 -11.73 -4.44 17.61
N GLN A 216 -10.46 -4.35 18.02
CA GLN A 216 -9.63 -3.19 17.74
C GLN A 216 -9.46 -2.94 16.24
N TYR A 217 -9.24 -4.02 15.48
CA TYR A 217 -9.11 -3.94 14.02
C TYR A 217 -10.40 -3.45 13.35
N LEU A 218 -11.56 -3.98 13.75
CA LEU A 218 -12.86 -3.54 13.24
C LEU A 218 -13.16 -2.07 13.59
N GLU A 219 -12.88 -1.63 14.83
CA GLU A 219 -13.03 -0.23 15.23
C GLU A 219 -12.15 0.71 14.38
N SER A 220 -10.90 0.33 14.16
CA SER A 220 -9.93 1.12 13.39
C SER A 220 -10.31 1.20 11.91
N THR A 221 -10.69 0.06 11.31
CA THR A 221 -11.05 -0.01 9.89
C THR A 221 -12.39 0.67 9.59
N GLN A 222 -13.37 0.62 10.49
CA GLN A 222 -14.62 1.36 10.34
C GLN A 222 -14.41 2.88 10.32
N ASN A 223 -13.38 3.37 11.00
CA ASN A 223 -12.98 4.78 11.02
C ASN A 223 -12.24 5.22 9.75
N LEU A 224 -11.85 4.31 8.86
CA LEU A 224 -11.16 4.65 7.62
C LEU A 224 -12.17 5.02 6.51
N GLN A 225 -11.97 6.17 5.88
CA GLN A 225 -12.62 6.58 4.63
C GLN A 225 -11.65 6.33 3.49
N ILE A 226 -12.10 5.67 2.43
CA ILE A 226 -11.32 5.50 1.19
C ILE A 226 -12.22 5.86 0.03
N VAL A 227 -11.67 6.60 -0.93
CA VAL A 227 -12.22 6.70 -2.28
C VAL A 227 -11.16 6.26 -3.28
N CYS A 228 -11.57 5.55 -4.32
CA CYS A 228 -10.67 5.14 -5.40
C CYS A 228 -11.37 5.25 -6.75
N TYR A 229 -10.97 6.23 -7.54
CA TYR A 229 -11.65 6.59 -8.79
C TYR A 229 -10.67 6.76 -9.94
N ALA A 230 -11.16 6.48 -11.16
CA ALA A 230 -10.46 6.81 -12.39
C ALA A 230 -10.88 8.19 -12.90
N PHE A 231 -9.92 9.10 -13.02
CA PHE A 231 -10.04 10.30 -13.82
C PHE A 231 -9.79 9.95 -15.30
N THR A 232 -10.82 10.06 -16.13
CA THR A 232 -10.82 9.57 -17.52
C THR A 232 -10.78 10.67 -18.59
N ALA A 233 -10.81 11.95 -18.20
CA ALA A 233 -10.82 13.04 -19.17
C ALA A 233 -9.50 13.14 -19.97
N PHE A 234 -8.37 12.80 -19.35
CA PHE A 234 -7.08 12.70 -20.00
C PHE A 234 -6.08 11.90 -19.14
N GLY A 235 -4.91 11.59 -19.71
CA GLY A 235 -3.79 10.99 -19.00
C GLY A 235 -2.45 11.58 -19.42
N LYS A 236 -1.36 10.81 -19.26
CA LYS A 236 0.00 11.32 -19.54
C LYS A 236 0.21 11.77 -20.98
N THR A 237 -0.54 11.24 -21.95
CA THR A 237 -0.38 11.63 -23.37
C THR A 237 -0.67 13.12 -23.56
N ALA A 238 -1.81 13.60 -23.04
CA ALA A 238 -2.17 15.02 -23.12
C ALA A 238 -1.22 15.91 -22.29
N ILE A 239 -0.82 15.45 -21.11
CA ILE A 239 0.10 16.22 -20.23
C ILE A 239 1.46 16.40 -20.90
N LYS A 240 2.02 15.33 -21.48
CA LYS A 240 3.33 15.36 -22.16
C LYS A 240 3.32 16.21 -23.43
N GLN A 241 2.19 16.32 -24.14
CA GLN A 241 2.06 17.24 -25.28
C GLN A 241 2.27 18.71 -24.87
N LYS A 242 2.03 19.05 -23.60
CA LYS A 242 2.31 20.38 -23.05
C LYS A 242 3.72 20.53 -22.49
N LYS A 243 4.59 19.54 -22.70
CA LYS A 243 5.97 19.46 -22.16
C LYS A 243 6.02 19.50 -20.63
N LEU A 244 4.97 18.98 -19.98
CA LEU A 244 4.89 18.87 -18.52
C LEU A 244 5.09 17.41 -18.11
N HIS A 245 5.78 17.20 -16.99
CA HIS A 245 5.97 15.86 -16.44
C HIS A 245 4.67 15.39 -15.74
N PRO A 246 4.13 14.20 -16.05
CA PRO A 246 2.82 13.76 -15.54
C PRO A 246 2.74 13.61 -14.02
N ASP A 247 3.83 13.20 -13.38
CA ASP A 247 3.88 13.02 -11.93
C ASP A 247 3.78 14.37 -11.20
N THR A 248 4.66 15.29 -11.59
CA THR A 248 4.67 16.69 -11.15
C THR A 248 3.33 17.37 -11.37
N PHE A 249 2.66 17.07 -12.49
CA PHE A 249 1.33 17.57 -12.79
C PHE A 249 0.29 17.11 -11.75
N VAL A 250 0.31 15.82 -11.39
CA VAL A 250 -0.57 15.27 -10.35
C VAL A 250 -0.24 15.87 -8.98
N GLN A 251 1.04 15.97 -8.64
CA GLN A 251 1.49 16.53 -7.35
C GLN A 251 1.07 17.99 -7.17
N LEU A 252 1.26 18.82 -8.19
CA LEU A 252 0.82 20.21 -8.16
C LEU A 252 -0.71 20.32 -8.15
N ALA A 253 -1.43 19.51 -8.95
CA ALA A 253 -2.88 19.47 -8.86
C ALA A 253 -3.38 19.07 -7.45
N MET A 254 -2.69 18.16 -6.76
CA MET A 254 -2.98 17.80 -5.37
C MET A 254 -2.70 18.96 -4.40
N GLN A 255 -1.58 19.69 -4.56
CA GLN A 255 -1.30 20.88 -3.76
C GLN A 255 -2.41 21.94 -3.91
N LEU A 256 -2.85 22.21 -5.14
CA LEU A 256 -3.94 23.15 -5.41
C LEU A 256 -5.27 22.66 -4.82
N ALA A 257 -5.58 21.37 -4.95
CA ALA A 257 -6.80 20.77 -4.41
C ALA A 257 -6.87 20.88 -2.88
N TYR A 258 -5.77 20.59 -2.19
CA TYR A 258 -5.68 20.76 -0.75
C TYR A 258 -5.81 22.24 -0.36
N TYR A 259 -5.13 23.14 -1.06
CA TYR A 259 -5.18 24.57 -0.79
C TYR A 259 -6.59 25.16 -0.97
N LYS A 260 -7.33 24.72 -1.99
CA LYS A 260 -8.74 25.08 -2.21
C LYS A 260 -9.64 24.62 -1.07
N LEU A 261 -9.46 23.37 -0.64
CA LEU A 261 -10.32 22.76 0.36
C LEU A 261 -10.05 23.28 1.78
N HIS A 262 -8.78 23.54 2.11
CA HIS A 262 -8.35 23.86 3.48
C HIS A 262 -7.90 25.30 3.68
N HIS A 263 -7.82 26.09 2.60
CA HIS A 263 -7.36 27.49 2.60
C HIS A 263 -5.97 27.71 3.22
N LYS A 264 -5.13 26.68 3.20
CA LYS A 264 -3.75 26.69 3.69
C LYS A 264 -2.88 25.68 2.94
N PRO A 265 -1.56 25.87 2.89
CA PRO A 265 -0.64 24.87 2.37
C PRO A 265 -0.70 23.57 3.20
N GLY A 266 -0.61 22.42 2.52
CA GLY A 266 -0.53 21.11 3.17
C GLY A 266 0.87 20.53 3.06
N SER A 267 1.55 20.34 4.20
CA SER A 267 2.83 19.63 4.24
C SER A 267 2.68 18.26 3.57
N CYS A 268 3.52 18.02 2.57
CA CYS A 268 3.38 16.86 1.72
C CYS A 268 4.67 16.05 1.67
N TYR A 269 4.51 14.74 1.82
CA TYR A 269 5.50 13.72 1.55
C TYR A 269 5.21 13.12 0.18
N GLU A 270 6.21 13.03 -0.67
CA GLU A 270 6.21 12.21 -1.87
C GLU A 270 7.40 11.25 -1.85
N THR A 271 7.14 9.97 -2.16
CA THR A 271 8.19 8.97 -2.27
C THR A 271 9.11 9.23 -3.47
N ALA A 272 10.40 9.43 -3.22
CA ALA A 272 11.44 9.39 -4.25
C ALA A 272 12.25 8.10 -4.12
N THR A 273 12.36 7.30 -5.17
CA THR A 273 13.16 6.06 -5.17
C THR A 273 14.66 6.37 -5.19
N THR A 274 15.44 5.72 -4.32
CA THR A 274 16.91 5.81 -4.30
C THR A 274 17.60 4.53 -4.78
N ARG A 275 16.88 3.67 -5.53
CA ARG A 275 17.35 2.38 -6.08
C ARG A 275 18.58 2.45 -7.01
N ARG A 276 19.13 3.64 -7.28
CA ARG A 276 20.45 3.81 -7.92
C ARG A 276 21.59 3.38 -7.00
N PHE A 277 21.36 3.41 -5.69
CA PHE A 277 22.33 3.03 -4.67
C PHE A 277 22.06 1.61 -4.18
N TYR A 278 23.11 0.93 -3.71
CA TYR A 278 22.99 -0.40 -3.12
C TYR A 278 22.00 -0.41 -1.94
N HIS A 279 20.99 -1.29 -1.99
CA HIS A 279 19.88 -1.35 -1.04
C HIS A 279 19.11 -0.03 -0.86
N GLY A 280 19.21 0.89 -1.83
CA GLY A 280 18.46 2.15 -1.83
C GLY A 280 16.96 1.89 -1.86
N ARG A 281 16.26 2.43 -0.87
CA ARG A 281 14.79 2.41 -0.75
C ARG A 281 14.23 3.75 -1.20
N THR A 282 14.04 4.66 -0.26
CA THR A 282 13.31 5.91 -0.47
C THR A 282 13.99 7.11 0.18
N GLU A 283 13.82 8.27 -0.45
CA GLU A 283 13.96 9.59 0.13
C GLU A 283 12.57 10.28 0.13
N THR A 284 12.38 11.28 1.00
CA THR A 284 11.24 12.17 0.98
C THR A 284 11.52 13.34 0.04
N MET A 285 10.71 13.46 -1.00
CA MET A 285 10.55 14.73 -1.71
C MET A 285 9.41 15.49 -1.04
N ARG A 286 9.55 16.81 -0.83
CA ARG A 286 8.54 17.67 -0.20
C ARG A 286 7.85 18.58 -1.22
N PRO A 287 6.70 18.18 -1.83
CA PRO A 287 6.02 18.98 -2.86
C PRO A 287 5.51 20.36 -2.43
N CYS A 288 5.32 20.59 -1.12
CA CYS A 288 4.81 21.85 -0.59
C CYS A 288 5.93 22.91 -0.53
N THR A 289 6.43 23.32 -1.70
CA THR A 289 7.47 24.35 -1.82
C THR A 289 6.87 25.75 -1.85
N GLN A 290 7.72 26.77 -1.70
CA GLN A 290 7.28 28.16 -1.81
C GLN A 290 6.65 28.45 -3.19
N GLU A 291 7.25 27.94 -4.25
CA GLU A 291 6.78 28.09 -5.64
C GLU A 291 5.41 27.43 -5.85
N ALA A 292 5.20 26.24 -5.27
CA ALA A 292 3.90 25.58 -5.30
C ALA A 292 2.83 26.39 -4.56
N VAL A 293 3.16 26.95 -3.39
CA VAL A 293 2.26 27.81 -2.60
C VAL A 293 1.94 29.12 -3.33
N ASP A 294 2.94 29.77 -3.92
CA ASP A 294 2.74 31.03 -4.66
C ASP A 294 1.89 30.81 -5.90
N TRP A 295 2.08 29.69 -6.59
CA TRP A 295 1.19 29.28 -7.66
C TRP A 295 -0.23 28.99 -7.18
N CYS A 296 -0.42 28.29 -6.05
CA CYS A 296 -1.75 28.05 -5.47
C CYS A 296 -2.45 29.38 -5.13
N LYS A 297 -1.73 30.35 -4.54
CA LYS A 297 -2.24 31.69 -4.27
C LYS A 297 -2.66 32.40 -5.55
N ALA A 298 -1.82 32.38 -6.60
CA ALA A 298 -2.13 33.01 -7.88
C ALA A 298 -3.37 32.38 -8.56
N MET A 299 -3.57 31.07 -8.41
CA MET A 299 -4.76 30.38 -8.92
C MET A 299 -6.04 30.78 -8.17
N MET A 300 -5.94 31.10 -6.87
CA MET A 300 -7.07 31.52 -6.03
C MET A 300 -7.36 33.02 -6.09
N ASP A 301 -6.42 33.82 -6.57
CA ASP A 301 -6.55 35.28 -6.64
C ASP A 301 -7.31 35.72 -7.91
N PRO A 302 -8.49 36.36 -7.78
CA PRO A 302 -9.24 36.86 -8.94
C PRO A 302 -8.53 37.98 -9.70
N ALA A 303 -7.58 38.68 -9.07
CA ALA A 303 -6.79 39.74 -9.72
C ALA A 303 -5.62 39.19 -10.55
N SER A 304 -5.21 37.93 -10.34
CA SER A 304 -4.11 37.31 -11.06
C SER A 304 -4.50 36.92 -12.49
N ASP A 305 -3.80 37.48 -13.48
CA ASP A 305 -4.02 37.15 -14.89
C ASP A 305 -3.50 35.75 -15.26
N VAL A 306 -3.93 35.26 -16.43
CA VAL A 306 -3.56 33.93 -16.96
C VAL A 306 -2.04 33.78 -17.12
N LYS A 307 -1.33 34.85 -17.51
CA LYS A 307 0.13 34.81 -17.73
C LYS A 307 0.87 34.68 -16.41
N ALA A 308 0.45 35.40 -15.37
CA ALA A 308 1.00 35.34 -14.03
C ALA A 308 0.80 33.95 -13.42
N ARG A 309 -0.43 33.42 -13.47
CA ARG A 309 -0.75 32.05 -13.02
C ARG A 309 0.13 31.01 -13.71
N ARG A 310 0.31 31.12 -15.03
CA ARG A 310 1.15 30.19 -15.79
C ARG A 310 2.64 30.30 -15.41
N ARG A 311 3.18 31.52 -15.28
CA ARG A 311 4.58 31.69 -14.87
C ARG A 311 4.84 31.04 -13.52
N ALA A 312 3.95 31.27 -12.54
CA ALA A 312 4.03 30.64 -11.24
C ALA A 312 3.92 29.10 -11.34
N MET A 313 2.99 28.59 -12.16
CA MET A 313 2.86 27.15 -12.42
C MET A 313 4.17 26.55 -12.93
N LEU A 314 4.77 27.12 -13.97
CA LEU A 314 6.01 26.61 -14.55
C LEU A 314 7.18 26.64 -13.54
N SER A 315 7.27 27.70 -12.72
CA SER A 315 8.26 27.77 -11.63
C SER A 315 8.07 26.64 -10.61
N ALA A 316 6.82 26.30 -10.27
CA ALA A 316 6.52 25.19 -9.38
C ALA A 316 6.86 23.83 -10.01
N PHE A 317 6.62 23.66 -11.31
CA PHE A 317 7.05 22.45 -12.05
C PHE A 317 8.56 22.29 -12.04
N ASP A 318 9.30 23.35 -12.36
CA ASP A 318 10.77 23.33 -12.40
C ASP A 318 11.35 23.00 -11.02
N LYS A 319 10.81 23.63 -9.97
CA LYS A 319 11.25 23.34 -8.59
C LYS A 319 11.00 21.89 -8.20
N HIS A 320 9.78 21.39 -8.42
CA HIS A 320 9.42 20.01 -8.08
C HIS A 320 10.29 19.00 -8.83
N ASN A 321 10.47 19.18 -10.14
CA ASN A 321 11.31 18.30 -10.96
C ASN A 321 12.77 18.27 -10.46
N ASN A 322 13.31 19.44 -10.12
CA ASN A 322 14.68 19.55 -9.59
C ASN A 322 14.81 18.83 -8.25
N LEU A 323 13.89 19.04 -7.31
CA LEU A 323 13.90 18.38 -6.00
C LEU A 323 13.71 16.86 -6.11
N MET A 324 12.84 16.40 -7.01
CA MET A 324 12.67 14.97 -7.28
C MET A 324 13.96 14.36 -7.84
N SER A 325 14.63 15.05 -8.78
CA SER A 325 15.92 14.60 -9.29
C SER A 325 16.98 14.54 -8.18
N GLU A 326 17.10 15.59 -7.35
CA GLU A 326 18.03 15.61 -6.22
C GLU A 326 17.77 14.46 -5.24
N ALA A 327 16.51 14.24 -4.86
CA ALA A 327 16.13 13.15 -3.97
C ALA A 327 16.50 11.77 -4.55
N GLN A 328 16.26 11.52 -5.84
CA GLN A 328 16.61 10.27 -6.51
C GLN A 328 18.14 10.06 -6.64
N GLU A 329 18.93 11.14 -6.69
CA GLU A 329 20.39 11.10 -6.63
C GLU A 329 20.94 11.08 -5.18
N GLY A 330 20.10 10.85 -4.16
CA GLY A 330 20.55 10.79 -2.77
C GLY A 330 20.98 12.14 -2.18
N LYS A 331 20.51 13.25 -2.76
CA LYS A 331 20.78 14.62 -2.32
C LYS A 331 19.60 15.26 -1.57
N GLY A 332 18.56 14.48 -1.29
CA GLY A 332 17.51 14.89 -0.36
C GLY A 332 18.03 14.98 1.08
N PHE A 333 17.25 15.59 1.97
CA PHE A 333 17.72 15.91 3.32
C PHE A 333 16.97 15.17 4.43
N ASP A 334 15.77 14.65 4.19
CA ASP A 334 14.94 14.06 5.25
C ASP A 334 15.62 12.82 5.89
N ARG A 335 16.14 11.89 5.08
CA ARG A 335 16.90 10.74 5.62
C ARG A 335 18.22 11.16 6.25
N HIS A 336 18.88 12.20 5.73
CA HIS A 336 20.09 12.75 6.34
C HIS A 336 19.82 13.30 7.74
N LEU A 337 18.78 14.13 7.90
CA LEU A 337 18.37 14.65 9.21
C LEU A 337 17.95 13.55 10.18
N LEU A 338 17.27 12.51 9.69
CA LEU A 338 16.97 11.32 10.49
C LEU A 338 18.26 10.64 10.98
N GLY A 339 19.28 10.52 10.13
CA GLY A 339 20.59 9.99 10.51
C GLY A 339 21.24 10.78 11.66
N LEU A 340 21.23 12.11 11.58
CA LEU A 340 21.74 12.98 12.66
C LEU A 340 20.97 12.81 13.97
N TYR A 341 19.64 12.72 13.90
CA TYR A 341 18.79 12.45 15.06
C TYR A 341 19.12 11.09 15.71
N LEU A 342 19.29 10.04 14.90
CA LEU A 342 19.61 8.70 15.38
C LEU A 342 21.00 8.64 16.02
N ILE A 343 22.01 9.29 15.43
CA ILE A 343 23.36 9.40 16.02
C ILE A 343 23.27 10.06 17.40
N ALA A 344 22.57 11.19 17.53
CA ALA A 344 22.42 11.84 18.83
C ALA A 344 21.77 10.91 19.88
N LYS A 345 20.75 10.14 19.47
CA LYS A 345 20.07 9.18 20.34
C LYS A 345 20.97 8.00 20.75
N GLU A 346 21.73 7.44 19.82
CA GLU A 346 22.66 6.33 20.07
C GLU A 346 23.80 6.74 21.02
N GLU A 347 24.25 7.99 20.90
CA GLU A 347 25.25 8.60 21.80
C GLU A 347 24.67 9.06 23.15
N GLY A 348 23.39 8.81 23.42
CA GLY A 348 22.72 9.21 24.67
C GLY A 348 22.63 10.73 24.88
N ARG A 349 22.73 11.52 23.80
CA ARG A 349 22.63 12.99 23.84
C ARG A 349 21.17 13.42 23.92
N PRO A 350 20.88 14.61 24.49
CA PRO A 350 19.55 15.19 24.38
C PRO A 350 19.19 15.41 22.91
N THR A 351 17.90 15.30 22.59
CA THR A 351 17.38 15.61 21.26
C THR A 351 17.79 17.03 20.85
N PRO A 352 18.50 17.22 19.73
CA PRO A 352 18.89 18.55 19.27
C PRO A 352 17.68 19.47 19.05
N GLU A 353 17.82 20.75 19.38
CA GLU A 353 16.74 21.76 19.31
C GLU A 353 16.05 21.84 17.94
N LEU A 354 16.81 21.59 16.85
CA LEU A 354 16.28 21.50 15.49
C LEU A 354 15.06 20.56 15.38
N PHE A 355 15.08 19.42 16.06
CA PHE A 355 14.00 18.42 16.00
C PHE A 355 12.85 18.73 16.98
N ALA A 356 13.09 19.60 17.97
CA ALA A 356 12.09 20.07 18.91
C ALA A 356 11.40 21.36 18.44
N ASP A 357 11.98 22.07 17.46
CA ASP A 357 11.37 23.25 16.83
C ASP A 357 9.97 22.90 16.29
N PRO A 358 8.91 23.63 16.68
CA PRO A 358 7.58 23.46 16.13
C PRO A 358 7.50 23.48 14.59
N LEU A 359 8.46 24.12 13.91
CA LEU A 359 8.54 24.13 12.44
C LEU A 359 9.00 22.79 11.85
N TYR A 360 9.78 21.99 12.59
CA TYR A 360 10.18 20.65 12.15
C TYR A 360 8.95 19.78 11.96
N SER A 361 8.07 19.71 12.97
CA SER A 361 6.83 18.94 12.89
C SER A 361 5.79 19.59 11.98
N ARG A 362 5.60 20.92 12.04
CA ARG A 362 4.64 21.63 11.16
C ARG A 362 4.96 21.46 9.67
N SER A 363 6.24 21.35 9.31
CA SER A 363 6.68 21.08 7.94
C SER A 363 6.58 19.61 7.53
N GLY A 364 6.18 18.72 8.45
CA GLY A 364 5.94 17.29 8.22
C GLY A 364 6.93 16.34 8.92
N GLY A 365 8.02 16.86 9.49
CA GLY A 365 9.03 16.08 10.21
C GLY A 365 8.45 15.26 11.36
N GLY A 366 9.07 14.11 11.65
CA GLY A 366 8.59 13.20 12.71
C GLY A 366 7.28 12.49 12.37
N GLY A 367 6.93 12.39 11.09
CA GLY A 367 5.71 11.70 10.65
C GLY A 367 4.46 12.57 10.73
N ASN A 368 4.57 13.88 10.46
CA ASN A 368 3.48 14.85 10.59
C ASN A 368 3.00 15.40 9.24
N PHE A 369 3.22 14.67 8.14
CA PHE A 369 2.75 15.09 6.82
C PHE A 369 1.22 14.91 6.71
N VAL A 370 0.51 16.00 6.40
CA VAL A 370 -0.95 15.96 6.17
C VAL A 370 -1.32 15.38 4.81
N LEU A 371 -0.37 15.32 3.88
CA LEU A 371 -0.47 14.63 2.60
C LEU A 371 0.66 13.60 2.50
N SER A 372 0.35 12.32 2.65
CA SER A 372 1.28 11.22 2.41
C SER A 372 1.03 10.63 1.03
N SER A 373 1.92 10.87 0.07
CA SER A 373 1.68 10.55 -1.33
C SER A 373 2.76 9.71 -2.00
N SER A 374 2.37 8.99 -3.06
CA SER A 374 3.30 8.27 -3.92
C SER A 374 2.68 7.96 -5.29
N LEU A 375 3.48 8.15 -6.34
CA LEU A 375 3.25 7.49 -7.62
C LEU A 375 3.48 5.98 -7.46
N VAL A 376 2.53 5.18 -7.94
CA VAL A 376 2.56 3.70 -7.96
C VAL A 376 2.94 3.18 -9.35
N GLY A 377 3.32 4.10 -10.26
CA GLY A 377 3.87 3.80 -11.58
C GLY A 377 2.87 3.96 -12.73
N TYR A 378 3.19 3.29 -13.85
CA TYR A 378 2.49 3.46 -15.14
C TYR A 378 1.77 2.18 -15.62
N THR A 379 1.58 1.22 -14.71
CA THR A 379 0.96 -0.08 -14.97
C THR A 379 -0.53 -0.06 -14.61
N THR A 380 -1.18 -1.22 -14.60
CA THR A 380 -2.57 -1.40 -14.15
C THR A 380 -2.74 -1.43 -12.64
N VAL A 381 -1.64 -1.51 -11.89
CA VAL A 381 -1.63 -1.71 -10.45
C VAL A 381 -1.70 -0.39 -9.71
N LEU A 382 -2.56 -0.31 -8.70
CA LEU A 382 -2.66 0.80 -7.74
C LEU A 382 -2.47 0.24 -6.33
N GLY A 383 -2.10 1.11 -5.38
CA GLY A 383 -2.04 0.79 -3.96
C GLY A 383 -2.65 1.92 -3.13
N ALA A 384 -2.86 1.66 -1.85
CA ALA A 384 -3.34 2.61 -0.86
C ALA A 384 -2.77 2.25 0.51
N VAL A 385 -2.55 3.26 1.35
CA VAL A 385 -2.29 3.09 2.78
C VAL A 385 -3.11 4.09 3.57
N ALA A 386 -3.25 3.89 4.88
CA ALA A 386 -3.92 4.85 5.76
C ALA A 386 -3.15 6.17 5.87
N PRO A 387 -3.80 7.29 6.25
CA PRO A 387 -3.11 8.56 6.46
C PRO A 387 -2.02 8.47 7.55
N MET A 388 -0.94 9.23 7.37
CA MET A 388 0.17 9.30 8.33
C MET A 388 -0.23 9.95 9.66
N VAL A 389 -1.17 10.91 9.62
CA VAL A 389 -1.71 11.60 10.80
C VAL A 389 -3.24 11.61 10.77
N LEU A 390 -3.85 11.76 11.95
CA LEU A 390 -5.31 11.77 12.11
C LEU A 390 -6.02 12.79 11.19
N HIS A 391 -5.43 13.98 11.05
CA HIS A 391 -5.97 15.09 10.25
C HIS A 391 -5.31 15.20 8.87
N GLY A 392 -4.88 14.07 8.31
CA GLY A 392 -4.21 13.99 7.01
C GLY A 392 -4.89 13.03 6.04
N TYR A 393 -4.24 12.87 4.89
CA TYR A 393 -4.66 12.00 3.81
C TYR A 393 -3.52 11.08 3.36
N GLY A 394 -3.87 9.85 2.99
CA GLY A 394 -3.05 9.08 2.05
C GLY A 394 -3.51 9.41 0.62
N PHE A 395 -2.58 9.66 -0.31
CA PHE A 395 -2.90 10.02 -1.70
C PHE A 395 -1.99 9.28 -2.67
N PHE A 396 -2.52 8.24 -3.32
CA PHE A 396 -1.74 7.36 -4.19
C PHE A 396 -2.34 7.35 -5.58
N TYR A 397 -1.49 7.26 -6.60
CA TYR A 397 -1.99 7.31 -7.97
C TYR A 397 -1.13 6.50 -8.93
N ARG A 398 -1.75 6.07 -10.02
CA ARG A 398 -1.07 5.49 -11.20
C ARG A 398 -1.48 6.25 -12.45
N ILE A 399 -0.58 6.34 -13.41
CA ILE A 399 -0.76 7.17 -14.60
C ILE A 399 -0.73 6.31 -15.86
N ARG A 400 -1.80 6.36 -16.66
CA ARG A 400 -1.89 5.73 -17.98
C ARG A 400 -2.02 6.81 -19.07
N ASP A 401 -1.97 6.38 -20.32
CA ASP A 401 -1.97 7.29 -21.49
C ASP A 401 -3.18 8.22 -21.49
N TYR A 402 -4.36 7.69 -21.18
CA TYR A 402 -5.65 8.38 -21.28
C TYR A 402 -6.46 8.41 -19.98
N ARG A 403 -5.85 8.03 -18.84
CA ARG A 403 -6.49 8.10 -17.53
C ARG A 403 -5.48 8.14 -16.39
N ILE A 404 -5.92 8.63 -15.24
CA ILE A 404 -5.18 8.62 -13.98
C ILE A 404 -6.11 7.95 -12.96
N VAL A 405 -5.63 6.95 -12.21
CA VAL A 405 -6.42 6.33 -11.14
C VAL A 405 -5.83 6.74 -9.81
N ILE A 406 -6.69 7.22 -8.91
CA ILE A 406 -6.31 7.84 -7.64
C ILE A 406 -7.02 7.13 -6.51
N SER A 407 -6.27 6.78 -5.47
CA SER A 407 -6.79 6.36 -4.18
C SER A 407 -6.50 7.45 -3.15
N ILE A 408 -7.53 7.87 -2.42
CA ILE A 408 -7.41 8.82 -1.31
C ILE A 408 -7.98 8.17 -0.07
N SER A 409 -7.20 8.15 1.01
CA SER A 409 -7.63 7.69 2.34
C SER A 409 -7.68 8.87 3.32
N ALA A 410 -8.60 8.83 4.27
CA ALA A 410 -8.77 9.79 5.36
C ALA A 410 -9.37 9.10 6.59
N TRP A 411 -9.28 9.72 7.76
CA TRP A 411 -9.96 9.24 8.96
C TRP A 411 -11.32 9.93 9.13
N LYS A 412 -12.41 9.16 9.23
CA LYS A 412 -13.78 9.68 9.42
C LYS A 412 -13.94 10.50 10.71
N SER A 413 -13.20 10.12 11.75
CA SER A 413 -13.14 10.83 13.04
C SER A 413 -12.52 12.22 12.94
N SER A 414 -11.74 12.53 11.89
CA SER A 414 -11.21 13.87 11.67
C SER A 414 -12.23 14.73 10.93
N ARG A 415 -12.75 15.74 11.62
CA ARG A 415 -13.63 16.77 11.03
C ARG A 415 -12.92 17.66 10.00
N GLN A 416 -11.60 17.60 9.92
CA GLN A 416 -10.80 18.39 9.00
C GLN A 416 -10.61 17.70 7.65
N THR A 417 -10.96 16.41 7.50
CA THR A 417 -10.59 15.64 6.31
C THR A 417 -11.79 14.94 5.71
N ASP A 418 -11.95 15.07 4.40
CA ASP A 418 -12.90 14.31 3.59
C ASP A 418 -12.22 13.88 2.27
N ALA A 419 -12.09 12.57 2.08
CA ALA A 419 -11.40 11.99 0.93
C ALA A 419 -12.14 12.24 -0.39
N ALA A 420 -13.48 12.23 -0.38
CA ALA A 420 -14.31 12.49 -1.56
C ALA A 420 -14.26 13.98 -1.94
N ALA A 421 -14.32 14.88 -0.96
CA ALA A 421 -14.19 16.32 -1.19
C ALA A 421 -12.81 16.68 -1.77
N LEU A 422 -11.74 16.05 -1.27
CA LEU A 422 -10.40 16.22 -1.82
C LEU A 422 -10.31 15.71 -3.26
N PHE A 423 -10.90 14.53 -3.55
CA PHE A 423 -10.96 14.01 -4.92
C PHE A 423 -11.67 14.96 -5.89
N ASN A 424 -12.81 15.53 -5.50
CA ASN A 424 -13.56 16.47 -6.34
C ASN A 424 -12.75 17.74 -6.64
N ASN A 425 -12.10 18.31 -5.63
CA ASN A 425 -11.20 19.45 -5.81
C ASN A 425 -9.98 19.10 -6.68
N PHE A 426 -9.46 17.88 -6.53
CA PHE A 426 -8.35 17.38 -7.34
C PHE A 426 -8.74 17.20 -8.81
N SER A 427 -9.88 16.59 -9.09
CA SER A 427 -10.41 16.43 -10.45
C SER A 427 -10.60 17.79 -11.13
N SER A 428 -11.21 18.77 -10.46
CA SER A 428 -11.30 20.15 -10.97
C SER A 428 -9.92 20.76 -11.22
N SER A 429 -9.00 20.59 -10.27
CA SER A 429 -7.65 21.14 -10.39
C SER A 429 -6.91 20.56 -11.59
N LEU A 430 -7.01 19.26 -11.87
CA LEU A 430 -6.43 18.66 -13.09
C LEU A 430 -6.92 19.39 -14.36
N HIS A 431 -8.22 19.64 -14.48
CA HIS A 431 -8.78 20.38 -15.61
C HIS A 431 -8.23 21.81 -15.69
N GLU A 432 -8.16 22.52 -14.57
CA GLU A 432 -7.66 23.89 -14.51
C GLU A 432 -6.18 23.98 -14.91
N LEU A 433 -5.33 23.06 -14.46
CA LEU A 433 -3.92 23.00 -14.85
C LEU A 433 -3.78 22.75 -16.36
N LEU A 434 -4.57 21.81 -16.92
CA LEU A 434 -4.50 21.52 -18.36
C LEU A 434 -5.03 22.68 -19.20
N HIS A 435 -6.08 23.35 -18.73
CA HIS A 435 -6.62 24.54 -19.37
C HIS A 435 -5.56 25.67 -19.38
N LEU A 436 -4.97 25.99 -18.22
CA LEU A 436 -3.89 26.98 -18.09
C LEU A 436 -2.66 26.62 -18.95
N ALA A 437 -2.36 25.33 -19.09
CA ALA A 437 -1.31 24.84 -19.97
C ALA A 437 -1.61 25.06 -21.47
N THR A 438 -2.89 25.23 -21.84
CA THR A 438 -3.36 25.34 -23.22
C THR A 438 -3.63 26.79 -23.65
N THR A 439 -4.33 27.59 -22.84
CA THR A 439 -4.83 28.93 -23.24
C THR A 439 -3.78 29.99 -23.47
N SER A 440 -2.52 29.76 -23.09
CA SER A 440 -1.44 30.72 -23.32
C SER A 440 -0.48 30.30 -24.46
N GLN A 441 -0.81 29.23 -25.19
CA GLN A 441 -0.16 28.88 -26.47
C GLN A 441 -0.90 29.53 -27.66
N LEU A 442 -2.07 30.10 -27.40
CA LEU A 442 -2.81 31.05 -28.21
C LEU A 442 -2.46 32.45 -27.71
#